data_AF-A0AAD1IXX5-F1
#
_entry.id   AF-A0AAD1IXX5-F1
#
_cell.length_a   1.000
_cell.length_b   1.000
_cell.length_c   1.000
_cell.angle_alpha   90.00
_cell.angle_beta   90.00
_cell.angle_gamma   90.00
#
_symmetry.space_group_name_H-M   'P 1'
#
loop_
_entity.id
_entity.type
_entity.pdbx_description
1 polymer ?
#
loop_
_entity_poly.entity_id
_entity_poly.type
_entity_poly.pdbx_seq_one_letter_code
_entity_poly.pdbx_strand_id
1 'polypeptide(L)'
;MTERRLRVMKAGENVPVKRASRKAAPKSVVEAARSGDRRQLLVALQHRIAKAIDDPKATGPAFAALVKQQRDIAAEIYAIDLAADAGSLTSGPQSAVAMTPDEPWDESKI
;
A
#
# COMPACT_ATOMS: atom_id res chain seq x y z
N MET A 1 -8.19 6.23 43.09
CA MET A 1 -6.90 6.09 42.38
C MET A 1 -6.40 4.68 42.61
N THR A 2 -6.40 3.82 41.59
CA THR A 2 -5.97 2.43 41.72
C THR A 2 -4.47 2.33 41.46
N GLU A 3 -3.69 2.25 42.53
CA GLU A 3 -2.23 2.14 42.49
C GLU A 3 -1.80 0.84 41.79
N ARG A 4 -1.02 0.96 40.72
CA ARG A 4 -0.35 -0.18 40.08
C ARG A 4 0.96 -0.46 40.82
N ARG A 5 0.99 -1.52 41.63
CA ARG A 5 2.23 -2.01 42.26
C ARG A 5 3.11 -2.72 41.22
N LEU A 6 4.39 -2.35 41.19
CA LEU A 6 5.41 -3.02 40.39
C LEU A 6 5.75 -4.36 41.05
N ARG A 7 5.70 -5.47 40.29
CA ARG A 7 6.21 -6.77 40.73
C ARG A 7 7.67 -6.91 40.31
N VAL A 8 8.54 -7.26 41.27
CA VAL A 8 9.91 -7.72 40.99
C VAL A 8 9.80 -9.12 40.39
N MET A 9 10.18 -9.26 39.11
CA MET A 9 10.27 -10.56 38.45
C MET A 9 11.60 -11.24 38.78
N LYS A 10 11.56 -12.57 38.95
CA LYS A 10 12.75 -13.38 39.23
C LYS A 10 13.50 -13.67 37.94
N ALA A 11 14.84 -13.72 38.01
CA ALA A 11 15.68 -14.07 36.87
C ALA A 11 15.29 -15.45 36.32
N GLY A 12 14.76 -15.48 35.09
CA GLY A 12 14.28 -16.69 34.41
C GLY A 12 12.80 -16.69 34.01
N GLU A 13 12.02 -15.66 34.36
CA GLU A 13 10.61 -15.56 33.95
C GLU A 13 10.48 -15.19 32.47
N ASN A 14 9.94 -16.12 31.68
CA ASN A 14 9.83 -16.00 30.22
C ASN A 14 8.67 -15.05 29.87
N VAL A 15 9.01 -13.81 29.53
CA VAL A 15 8.06 -12.81 29.03
C VAL A 15 7.36 -13.38 27.80
N PRO A 16 6.03 -13.28 27.64
CA PRO A 16 5.40 -13.64 26.37
C PRO A 16 5.93 -12.70 25.30
N VAL A 17 6.95 -13.15 24.56
CA VAL A 17 7.50 -12.46 23.41
C VAL A 17 6.32 -12.21 22.49
N LYS A 18 5.94 -10.94 22.35
CA LYS A 18 4.88 -10.46 21.46
C LYS A 18 5.20 -11.05 20.08
N ARG A 19 4.49 -12.12 19.71
CA ARG A 19 4.74 -12.83 18.44
C ARG A 19 4.68 -11.78 17.35
N ALA A 20 5.80 -11.61 16.63
CA ALA A 20 5.88 -10.71 15.50
C ALA A 20 4.65 -10.96 14.62
N SER A 21 3.92 -9.89 14.29
CA SER A 21 2.69 -9.97 13.50
C SER A 21 3.00 -10.78 12.25
N ARG A 22 2.47 -12.00 12.19
CA ARG A 22 2.63 -12.89 11.04
C ARG A 22 2.12 -12.10 9.84
N LYS A 23 3.01 -11.78 8.88
CA LYS A 23 2.61 -11.09 7.64
C LYS A 23 1.38 -11.83 7.12
N ALA A 24 0.25 -11.13 7.08
CA ALA A 24 -1.01 -11.74 6.71
C ALA A 24 -0.81 -12.41 5.35
N ALA A 25 -1.22 -13.69 5.23
CA ALA A 25 -1.16 -14.38 3.97
C ALA A 25 -1.90 -13.55 2.91
N PRO A 26 -1.37 -13.43 1.68
CA PRO A 26 -2.02 -12.66 0.63
C PRO A 26 -3.45 -13.18 0.44
N LYS A 27 -4.43 -12.27 0.46
CA LYS A 27 -5.85 -12.59 0.27
C LYS A 27 -6.05 -13.34 -1.04
N SER A 28 -7.02 -14.25 -1.07
CA SER A 28 -7.41 -14.87 -2.34
C SER A 28 -7.97 -13.81 -3.30
N VAL A 29 -7.89 -14.07 -4.61
CA VAL A 29 -8.43 -13.14 -5.63
C VAL A 29 -9.92 -12.88 -5.41
N VAL A 30 -10.68 -13.89 -4.99
CA VAL A 30 -12.12 -13.78 -4.72
C VAL A 30 -12.38 -12.88 -3.52
N GLU A 31 -11.64 -13.06 -2.42
CA GLU A 31 -11.77 -12.20 -1.24
C GLU A 31 -11.34 -10.76 -1.53
N ALA A 32 -10.26 -10.58 -2.29
CA ALA A 32 -9.79 -9.26 -2.69
C ALA A 32 -10.82 -8.54 -3.59
N ALA A 33 -11.41 -9.25 -4.55
CA ALA A 33 -12.49 -8.71 -5.38
C ALA A 33 -13.72 -8.33 -4.54
N ARG A 34 -14.11 -9.17 -3.58
CA ARG A 34 -15.23 -8.87 -2.65
C ARG A 34 -14.96 -7.65 -1.77
N SER A 35 -13.70 -7.39 -1.42
CA SER A 35 -13.34 -6.25 -0.58
C SER A 35 -13.49 -4.90 -1.28
N GLY A 36 -13.57 -4.88 -2.62
CA GLY A 36 -13.61 -3.65 -3.42
C GLY A 36 -12.29 -2.85 -3.45
N ASP A 37 -11.27 -3.29 -2.70
CA ASP A 37 -9.96 -2.65 -2.72
C ASP A 37 -9.19 -3.08 -3.99
N ARG A 38 -9.07 -2.14 -4.92
CA ARG A 38 -8.34 -2.32 -6.19
C ARG A 38 -6.89 -2.74 -5.95
N ARG A 39 -6.20 -2.16 -4.98
CA ARG A 39 -4.79 -2.51 -4.68
C ARG A 39 -4.70 -3.96 -4.24
N GLN A 40 -5.58 -4.38 -3.34
CA GLN A 40 -5.60 -5.77 -2.87
C GLN A 40 -5.92 -6.76 -3.98
N LEU A 41 -6.83 -6.40 -4.89
CA LEU A 41 -7.15 -7.22 -6.06
C LEU A 41 -5.92 -7.41 -6.96
N LEU A 42 -5.22 -6.33 -7.27
CA LEU A 42 -4.01 -6.37 -8.10
C LEU A 42 -2.89 -7.20 -7.47
N VAL A 43 -2.66 -7.05 -6.15
CA VAL A 43 -1.70 -7.87 -5.41
C VAL A 43 -2.07 -9.35 -5.45
N ALA A 44 -3.35 -9.68 -5.29
CA ALA A 44 -3.82 -11.07 -5.35
C ALA A 44 -3.64 -11.66 -6.77
N LEU A 45 -3.90 -10.88 -7.82
CA LEU A 45 -3.68 -11.28 -9.22
C LEU A 45 -2.19 -11.45 -9.52
N GLN A 46 -1.35 -10.54 -9.06
CA GLN A 46 0.11 -10.63 -9.20
C GLN A 46 0.65 -11.94 -8.61
N HIS A 47 0.20 -12.31 -7.41
CA HIS A 47 0.61 -13.56 -6.77
C HIS A 47 0.12 -14.79 -7.55
N ARG A 48 -1.07 -14.73 -8.15
CA ARG A 48 -1.58 -15.81 -9.01
C ARG A 48 -0.75 -15.95 -10.30
N ILE A 49 -0.36 -14.85 -10.92
CA ILE A 49 0.46 -14.85 -12.14
C ILE A 49 1.86 -15.35 -11.84
N ALA A 50 2.48 -14.92 -10.73
CA ALA A 50 3.78 -15.43 -10.30
C ALA A 50 3.78 -16.97 -10.20
N LYS A 51 2.74 -17.55 -9.58
CA LYS A 51 2.58 -19.01 -9.53
C LYS A 51 2.43 -19.66 -10.91
N ALA A 52 1.79 -18.98 -11.86
CA ALA A 52 1.62 -19.47 -13.22
C ALA A 52 2.92 -19.35 -14.05
N ILE A 53 3.78 -18.37 -13.74
CA ILE A 53 5.12 -18.21 -14.32
C ILE A 53 6.05 -19.32 -13.82
N ASP A 54 5.97 -19.68 -12.54
CA ASP A 54 6.74 -20.78 -11.95
C ASP A 54 6.30 -22.18 -12.44
N ASP A 55 5.12 -22.29 -13.08
CA ASP A 55 4.66 -23.56 -13.66
C ASP A 55 5.43 -23.86 -14.96
N PRO A 56 6.20 -24.96 -15.03
CA PRO A 56 6.97 -25.32 -16.22
C PRO A 56 6.09 -25.61 -17.45
N LYS A 57 4.78 -25.77 -17.29
CA LYS A 57 3.82 -25.89 -18.41
C LYS A 57 3.59 -24.57 -19.13
N ALA A 58 3.82 -23.43 -18.48
CA ALA A 58 3.72 -22.12 -19.10
C ALA A 58 4.95 -21.88 -19.98
N THR A 59 4.81 -22.10 -21.29
CA THR A 59 5.90 -21.95 -22.25
C THR A 59 5.48 -21.10 -23.45
N GLY A 60 6.48 -20.62 -24.20
CA GLY A 60 6.27 -19.93 -25.47
C GLY A 60 5.40 -18.67 -25.35
N PRO A 61 4.41 -18.47 -26.24
CA PRO A 61 3.57 -17.28 -26.25
C PRO A 61 2.79 -17.06 -24.94
N ALA A 62 2.33 -18.13 -24.29
CA ALA A 62 1.59 -18.05 -23.03
C ALA A 62 2.48 -17.51 -21.90
N PHE A 63 3.74 -17.95 -21.83
CA PHE A 63 4.71 -17.43 -20.88
C PHE A 63 4.99 -15.94 -21.10
N ALA A 64 5.23 -15.53 -22.36
CA ALA A 64 5.46 -14.12 -22.69
C ALA A 64 4.27 -13.22 -22.30
N ALA A 65 3.03 -13.71 -22.48
CA ALA A 65 1.83 -13.01 -22.05
C ALA A 65 1.75 -12.84 -20.52
N LEU A 66 2.06 -13.90 -19.75
CA LEU A 66 2.11 -13.83 -18.29
C LEU A 66 3.18 -12.85 -17.79
N VAL A 67 4.36 -12.85 -18.39
CA VAL A 67 5.44 -11.91 -18.05
C VAL A 67 5.03 -10.47 -18.35
N LYS A 68 4.36 -10.21 -19.47
CA LYS A 68 3.82 -8.88 -19.78
C LYS A 68 2.79 -8.46 -18.74
N GLN A 69 1.81 -9.32 -18.44
CA GLN A 69 0.77 -9.04 -17.46
C GLN A 69 1.34 -8.79 -16.05
N GLN A 70 2.40 -9.52 -15.67
CA GLN A 70 3.12 -9.31 -14.42
C GLN A 70 3.74 -7.91 -14.34
N ARG A 71 4.34 -7.42 -15.44
CA ARG A 71 4.93 -6.08 -15.52
C ARG A 71 3.86 -5.00 -15.46
N ASP A 72 2.76 -5.19 -16.18
CA ASP A 72 1.65 -4.22 -16.22
C ASP A 72 1.02 -4.05 -14.83
N ILE A 73 0.73 -5.16 -14.14
CA ILE A 73 0.18 -5.12 -12.77
C ILE A 73 1.17 -4.50 -11.78
N ALA A 74 2.46 -4.79 -11.91
CA ALA A 74 3.48 -4.19 -11.04
C ALA A 74 3.55 -2.66 -11.21
N ALA A 75 3.47 -2.17 -12.45
CA ALA A 75 3.42 -0.73 -12.74
C ALA A 75 2.15 -0.08 -12.16
N GLU A 76 1.00 -0.74 -12.27
CA GLU A 76 -0.27 -0.25 -11.73
C GLU A 76 -0.27 -0.18 -10.20
N ILE A 77 0.28 -1.19 -9.52
CA ILE A 77 0.46 -1.17 -8.06
C ILE A 77 1.37 0.00 -7.65
N TYR A 78 2.50 0.17 -8.34
CA TYR A 78 3.41 1.28 -8.07
C TYR A 78 2.73 2.64 -8.24
N ALA A 79 1.91 2.81 -9.27
CA ALA A 79 1.15 4.03 -9.49
C ALA A 79 0.13 4.30 -8.38
N ILE A 80 -0.54 3.26 -7.87
CA ILE A 80 -1.47 3.38 -6.74
C ILE A 80 -0.73 3.78 -5.46
N ASP A 81 0.40 3.11 -5.18
CA ASP A 81 1.19 3.37 -3.98
C ASP A 81 1.76 4.81 -4.02
N LEU A 82 2.27 5.25 -5.19
CA LEU A 82 2.73 6.63 -5.39
C LEU A 82 1.61 7.66 -5.25
N ALA A 83 0.40 7.37 -5.75
CA ALA A 83 -0.75 8.26 -5.59
C ALA A 83 -1.22 8.34 -4.13
N ALA A 84 -1.13 7.24 -3.37
CA ALA A 84 -1.42 7.24 -1.94
C ALA A 84 -0.43 8.11 -1.15
N ASP A 85 0.87 8.01 -1.48
CA ASP A 85 1.90 8.83 -0.86
C ASP A 85 1.77 10.31 -1.25
N ALA A 86 1.48 10.61 -2.52
CA ALA A 86 1.25 11.98 -2.99
C ALA A 86 0.01 12.62 -2.35
N GLY A 87 -1.08 11.85 -2.18
CA GLY A 87 -2.26 12.28 -1.42
C GLY A 87 -1.92 12.63 0.02
N SER A 88 -1.07 11.85 0.67
CA SER A 88 -0.55 12.15 2.01
C SER A 88 0.34 13.41 2.04
N LEU A 89 0.97 13.78 0.92
CA LEU A 89 1.81 14.97 0.76
C LEU A 89 1.05 16.22 0.29
N THR A 90 -0.25 16.13 -0.02
CA THR A 90 -1.09 17.31 -0.28
C THR A 90 -1.33 18.17 0.99
N SER A 91 -0.89 17.67 2.15
CA SER A 91 -0.67 18.47 3.37
C SER A 91 0.82 18.85 3.53
N GLY A 92 1.54 19.01 2.43
CA GLY A 92 2.81 19.74 2.40
C GLY A 92 2.57 21.25 2.57
N PRO A 93 3.59 22.04 2.91
CA PRO A 93 3.43 23.49 3.06
C PRO A 93 2.88 24.07 1.75
N GLN A 94 1.66 24.62 1.81
CA GLN A 94 1.05 25.31 0.68
C GLN A 94 2.00 26.44 0.26
N SER A 95 2.28 26.55 -1.05
CA SER A 95 3.15 27.61 -1.55
C SER A 95 2.57 28.98 -1.17
N ALA A 96 3.44 29.96 -0.89
CA ALA A 96 3.00 31.31 -0.54
C ALA A 96 2.04 31.91 -1.59
N VAL A 97 2.22 31.54 -2.86
CA VAL A 97 1.34 31.92 -3.98
C VAL A 97 -0.07 31.35 -3.82
N ALA A 98 -0.23 30.10 -3.39
CA ALA A 98 -1.54 29.49 -3.16
C ALA A 98 -2.29 30.07 -1.95
N MET A 99 -1.56 30.73 -1.04
CA MET A 99 -2.10 31.38 0.16
C MET A 99 -2.33 32.88 -0.02
N THR A 100 -1.92 33.46 -1.15
CA THR A 100 -2.14 34.88 -1.41
C THR A 100 -3.57 35.04 -1.94
N PRO A 101 -4.46 35.79 -1.26
CA PRO A 101 -5.78 36.08 -1.78
C PRO A 101 -5.68 36.88 -3.08
N ASP A 102 -6.59 36.64 -4.02
CA ASP A 102 -6.67 37.43 -5.24
C ASP A 102 -6.95 38.90 -4.89
N GLU A 103 -6.02 39.78 -5.22
CA GLU A 103 -6.20 41.22 -5.03
C GLU A 103 -7.19 41.75 -6.08
N PRO A 104 -8.18 42.57 -5.69
CA PRO A 104 -9.12 43.13 -6.65
C PRO A 104 -8.37 44.00 -7.66
N TRP A 105 -8.51 43.67 -8.93
CA TRP A 105 -7.96 44.46 -10.03
C TRP A 105 -8.65 45.83 -10.09
N ASP A 106 -7.88 46.91 -9.89
CA ASP A 106 -8.37 48.29 -9.99
C ASP A 106 -8.34 48.76 -11.45
N GLU A 107 -9.48 48.65 -12.12
CA GLU A 107 -9.68 49.11 -13.51
C GLU A 107 -9.51 50.63 -13.69
N SER A 108 -9.46 51.43 -12.61
CA SER A 108 -9.27 52.89 -12.70
C SER A 108 -7.82 53.33 -12.97
N LYS A 109 -6.89 52.38 -13.11
CA LYS A 109 -5.45 52.61 -13.32
C LYS A 109 -4.97 52.33 -14.76
N ILE A 110 -5.90 52.20 -15.71
CA ILE A 110 -5.63 51.95 -17.14
C ILE A 110 -6.13 53.11 -17.98
#